data_AF-A0A804R1L5-F1
#
_entry.id   AF-A0A804R1L5-F1
#
_cell.length_a   1.000
_cell.length_b   1.000
_cell.length_c   1.000
_cell.angle_alpha   90.00
_cell.angle_beta   90.00
_cell.angle_gamma   90.00
#
_symmetry.space_group_name_H-M   'P 1'
#
loop_
_entity.id
_entity.type
_entity.pdbx_description
1 polymer ?
#
loop_
_entity_poly.entity_id
_entity_poly.type
_entity_poly.pdbx_seq_one_letter_code
_entity_poly.pdbx_strand_id
1 'polypeptide(L)'
;MQVFISSRALLLPPRLLCCLFFSSSSSSLIEALRFAGGLRYHGMAPLISHVYELGFMDAVAIQQTECFQAALQFARTEGIIPAPEPTHAIAAAIREALECKRTGEEKVILMAMCGHGHFDLAAYEKYLRGDMVDLSHPADKLEASLAAVPKV
;
A
#
# COMPACT_ATOMS: atom_id res chain seq x y z
N MET A 1 -8.29 -0.12 -8.18
CA MET A 1 -8.09 -1.60 -8.26
C MET A 1 -6.73 -1.82 -8.87
N GLN A 2 -5.75 -2.28 -8.10
CA GLN A 2 -4.36 -2.37 -8.55
C GLN A 2 -3.76 -3.70 -8.12
N VAL A 3 -3.26 -4.41 -9.12
CA VAL A 3 -2.77 -5.78 -9.02
C VAL A 3 -1.29 -5.73 -9.40
N PHE A 4 -0.44 -6.28 -8.55
CA PHE A 4 0.97 -6.51 -8.84
C PHE A 4 1.12 -7.89 -9.48
N ILE A 5 1.81 -7.99 -10.60
CA ILE A 5 2.08 -9.26 -11.28
C ILE A 5 3.61 -9.41 -11.39
N SER A 6 4.22 -10.29 -10.60
CA SER A 6 5.64 -10.63 -10.84
C SER A 6 5.71 -11.52 -12.10
N SER A 7 6.18 -10.98 -13.23
CA SER A 7 6.12 -11.64 -14.55
C SER A 7 7.34 -12.51 -14.88
N ARG A 8 7.75 -13.39 -13.97
CA ARG A 8 8.59 -14.55 -14.31
C ARG A 8 7.97 -15.90 -13.91
N ALA A 9 6.64 -15.94 -13.79
CA ALA A 9 5.88 -17.11 -13.36
C ALA A 9 4.78 -17.47 -14.38
N LEU A 10 5.14 -17.68 -15.66
CA LEU A 10 4.30 -18.47 -16.58
C LEU A 10 4.48 -19.99 -16.36
N LEU A 11 5.39 -20.41 -15.46
CA LEU A 11 5.71 -21.80 -15.18
C LEU A 11 5.58 -22.20 -13.68
N LEU A 12 5.15 -21.28 -12.82
CA LEU A 12 4.84 -21.50 -11.39
C LEU A 12 3.57 -20.70 -11.07
N PRO A 13 2.74 -21.13 -10.10
CA PRO A 13 1.47 -20.43 -9.82
C PRO A 13 1.76 -18.96 -9.49
N PRO A 14 1.17 -18.00 -10.22
CA PRO A 14 1.45 -16.59 -10.02
C PRO A 14 0.89 -16.16 -8.66
N ARG A 15 1.77 -15.90 -7.69
CA ARG A 15 1.39 -15.19 -6.45
C ARG A 15 1.23 -13.72 -6.80
N LEU A 16 -0.01 -13.26 -6.83
CA LEU A 16 -0.35 -11.85 -7.00
C LEU A 16 -0.16 -11.15 -5.66
N LEU A 17 0.58 -10.04 -5.61
CA LEU A 17 0.77 -9.28 -4.37
C LEU A 17 -0.08 -8.01 -4.42
N CYS A 18 -1.26 -8.00 -3.82
CA CYS A 18 -2.08 -6.78 -3.77
C CYS A 18 -1.70 -5.97 -2.52
N CYS A 19 -1.20 -4.75 -2.70
CA CYS A 19 -1.07 -3.81 -1.59
C CYS A 19 -2.48 -3.38 -1.17
N LEU A 20 -2.96 -3.91 -0.05
CA LEU A 20 -4.28 -3.64 0.48
C LEU A 20 -4.11 -2.98 1.83
N PHE A 21 -4.58 -1.75 1.92
CA PHE A 21 -4.66 -1.04 3.18
C PHE A 21 -5.94 -1.46 3.91
N PHE A 22 -5.77 -2.12 5.04
CA PHE A 22 -6.85 -2.39 5.99
C PHE A 22 -6.69 -1.40 7.15
N SER A 23 -7.35 -0.24 7.08
CA SER A 23 -7.57 0.54 8.30
C SER A 23 -8.71 -0.11 9.04
N SER A 24 -8.40 -0.63 10.20
CA SER A 24 -9.38 -1.25 11.06
C SER A 24 -10.46 -0.24 11.48
N SER A 25 -11.70 -0.59 11.18
CA SER A 25 -13.03 -0.03 11.49
C SER A 25 -13.17 1.07 12.55
N SER A 26 -12.44 2.18 12.44
CA SER A 26 -12.67 3.39 13.24
C SER A 26 -13.23 4.47 12.31
N SER A 27 -14.54 4.70 12.42
CA SER A 27 -15.32 5.65 11.63
C SER A 27 -15.03 7.12 11.96
N SER A 28 -13.97 7.42 12.71
CA SER A 28 -13.63 8.79 13.10
C SER A 28 -12.96 9.52 11.93
N LEU A 29 -13.71 10.44 11.31
CA LEU A 29 -13.24 11.36 10.26
C LEU A 29 -11.94 12.12 10.64
N ILE A 30 -11.65 12.24 11.94
CA ILE A 30 -10.49 12.95 12.50
C ILE A 30 -9.17 12.17 12.29
N GLU A 31 -9.17 10.83 12.42
CA GLU A 31 -7.96 10.01 12.18
C GLU A 31 -7.56 10.05 10.69
N ALA A 32 -8.56 10.01 9.80
CA ALA A 32 -8.37 10.03 8.36
C ALA A 32 -7.68 11.31 7.84
N LEU A 33 -7.77 12.43 8.58
CA LEU A 33 -7.10 13.70 8.23
C LEU A 33 -5.57 13.66 8.45
N ARG A 34 -5.09 12.74 9.30
CA ARG A 34 -3.65 12.53 9.53
C ARG A 34 -3.00 11.58 8.52
N PHE A 35 -3.82 10.87 7.73
CA PHE A 35 -3.35 9.91 6.73
C PHE A 35 -3.26 10.56 5.35
N ALA A 36 -2.04 10.77 4.88
CA ALA A 36 -1.79 11.47 3.61
C ALA A 36 -1.71 10.53 2.39
N GLY A 37 -1.71 9.20 2.61
CA GLY A 37 -1.50 8.18 1.58
C GLY A 37 -2.69 7.87 0.65
N GLY A 38 -3.79 8.63 0.72
CA GLY A 38 -4.93 8.54 -0.22
C GLY A 38 -5.85 7.31 -0.10
N LEU A 39 -5.34 6.16 0.37
CA LEU A 39 -6.11 4.91 0.52
C LEU A 39 -7.01 4.91 1.78
N ARG A 40 -8.09 5.70 1.76
CA ARG A 40 -8.97 5.88 2.93
C ARG A 40 -10.22 4.99 2.94
N TYR A 41 -10.44 4.24 1.86
CA TYR A 41 -11.58 3.34 1.76
C TYR A 41 -11.38 2.11 2.65
N HIS A 42 -12.40 1.74 3.43
CA HIS A 42 -12.33 0.70 4.46
C HIS A 42 -12.64 -0.72 3.95
N GLY A 43 -13.06 -0.84 2.69
CA GLY A 43 -13.47 -2.11 2.08
C GLY A 43 -12.53 -2.56 0.97
N MET A 44 -12.78 -3.78 0.50
CA MET A 44 -12.15 -4.36 -0.68
C MET A 44 -13.24 -4.78 -1.66
N ALA A 45 -12.97 -4.66 -2.97
CA ALA A 45 -13.93 -5.09 -3.98
C ALA A 45 -14.23 -6.60 -3.84
N PRO A 46 -15.50 -7.06 -3.93
CA PRO A 46 -15.86 -8.44 -3.63
C PRO A 46 -15.07 -9.51 -4.40
N LEU A 47 -14.77 -9.23 -5.69
CA LEU A 47 -13.95 -10.12 -6.51
C LEU A 47 -12.51 -10.24 -6.00
N ILE A 48 -11.93 -9.13 -5.54
CA ILE A 48 -10.57 -9.09 -5.00
C ILE A 48 -10.55 -9.79 -3.64
N SER A 49 -11.56 -9.57 -2.79
CA SER A 49 -11.72 -10.28 -1.51
C SER A 49 -11.81 -11.80 -1.71
N HIS A 50 -12.58 -12.25 -2.70
CA HIS A 50 -12.72 -13.67 -2.98
C HIS A 50 -11.42 -14.31 -3.47
N VAL A 51 -10.69 -13.64 -4.37
CA VAL A 51 -9.38 -14.12 -4.86
C VAL A 51 -8.34 -14.18 -3.73
N TYR A 52 -8.41 -13.26 -2.76
CA TYR A 52 -7.61 -13.31 -1.54
C TYR A 52 -7.96 -14.50 -0.65
N GLU A 53 -9.24 -14.73 -0.38
CA GLU A 53 -9.71 -15.88 0.43
C GLU A 53 -9.31 -17.22 -0.18
N LEU A 54 -9.26 -17.30 -1.52
CA LEU A 54 -8.81 -18.49 -2.24
C LEU A 54 -7.28 -18.68 -2.22
N GLY A 55 -6.51 -17.73 -1.67
CA GLY A 55 -5.05 -17.82 -1.58
C GLY A 55 -4.31 -17.58 -2.89
N PHE A 56 -4.96 -16.98 -3.88
CA PHE A 56 -4.32 -16.60 -5.15
C PHE A 56 -3.57 -15.28 -5.08
N MET A 57 -3.81 -14.50 -4.02
CA MET A 57 -3.09 -13.25 -3.79
C MET A 57 -2.78 -13.03 -2.32
N ASP A 58 -1.67 -12.35 -2.07
CA ASP A 58 -1.24 -11.91 -0.75
C ASP A 58 -1.60 -10.43 -0.54
N ALA A 59 -1.88 -10.06 0.71
CA ALA A 59 -2.17 -8.70 1.11
C ALA A 59 -1.04 -8.15 1.99
N VAL A 60 -0.53 -6.97 1.64
CA VAL A 60 0.48 -6.27 2.43
C VAL A 60 0.05 -4.86 2.77
N ALA A 61 0.34 -4.45 4.00
CA ALA A 61 0.19 -3.08 4.47
C ALA A 61 1.58 -2.47 4.70
N ILE A 62 1.79 -1.27 4.18
CA ILE A 62 3.05 -0.52 4.29
C ILE A 62 2.74 0.83 4.91
N GLN A 63 3.62 1.27 5.83
CA GLN A 63 3.46 2.53 6.55
C GLN A 63 3.68 3.72 5.62
N GLN A 64 2.99 4.83 5.90
CA GLN A 64 3.01 5.98 4.99
C GLN A 64 4.40 6.62 4.88
N THR A 65 5.18 6.64 5.97
CA THR A 65 6.54 7.20 5.92
C THR A 65 7.45 6.44 4.93
N GLU A 66 7.36 5.12 4.92
CA GLU A 66 8.09 4.27 3.98
C GLU A 66 7.60 4.45 2.54
N CYS A 67 6.29 4.54 2.35
CA CYS A 67 5.68 4.80 1.05
C CYS A 67 6.21 6.12 0.45
N PHE A 68 6.24 7.20 1.21
CA PHE A 68 6.77 8.48 0.74
C PHE A 68 8.30 8.48 0.56
N GLN A 69 9.03 7.71 1.36
CA GLN A 69 10.47 7.49 1.12
C GLN A 69 10.71 6.84 -0.24
N ALA A 70 9.98 5.77 -0.53
CA ALA A 70 10.02 5.06 -1.80
C ALA A 70 9.61 5.97 -2.98
N ALA A 71 8.61 6.82 -2.77
CA ALA A 71 8.15 7.79 -3.75
C ALA A 71 9.23 8.82 -4.12
N LEU A 72 9.96 9.35 -3.14
CA LEU A 72 11.08 10.27 -3.40
C LEU A 72 12.21 9.60 -4.16
N GLN A 73 12.53 8.35 -3.82
CA GLN A 73 13.51 7.58 -4.56
C GLN A 73 13.07 7.40 -6.01
N PHE A 74 11.83 6.95 -6.23
CA PHE A 74 11.26 6.75 -7.56
C PHE A 74 11.24 8.04 -8.39
N ALA A 75 10.82 9.15 -7.80
CA ALA A 75 10.81 10.44 -8.49
C ALA A 75 12.21 10.91 -8.90
N ARG A 76 13.23 10.62 -8.08
CA ARG A 76 14.63 10.97 -8.37
C ARG A 76 15.27 10.06 -9.43
N THR A 77 14.85 8.81 -9.52
CA THR A 77 15.41 7.85 -10.49
C THR A 77 14.67 7.87 -11.82
N GLU A 78 13.34 7.90 -11.80
CA GLU A 78 12.48 7.79 -12.99
C GLU A 78 11.97 9.14 -13.51
N GLY A 79 12.11 10.22 -12.73
CA GLY A 79 11.65 11.55 -13.10
C GLY A 79 10.12 11.76 -13.06
N ILE A 80 9.37 10.80 -12.53
CA ILE A 80 7.91 10.86 -12.41
C ILE A 80 7.53 11.01 -10.93
N ILE A 81 6.69 11.99 -10.61
CA ILE A 81 6.12 12.16 -9.27
C ILE A 81 4.87 11.28 -9.14
N PRO A 82 4.88 10.18 -8.36
CA PRO A 82 3.71 9.33 -8.19
C PRO A 82 2.64 10.02 -7.32
N ALA A 83 1.36 9.69 -7.53
CA ALA A 83 0.33 10.04 -6.55
C ALA A 83 0.60 9.30 -5.22
N PRO A 84 0.04 9.74 -4.07
CA PRO A 84 0.24 9.07 -2.78
C PRO A 84 -0.22 7.61 -2.75
N GLU A 85 -1.24 7.23 -3.50
CA GLU A 85 -1.77 5.86 -3.55
C GLU A 85 -0.77 4.84 -4.14
N PRO A 86 -0.21 5.04 -5.35
CA PRO A 86 0.72 4.08 -5.96
C PRO A 86 2.07 3.99 -5.23
N THR A 87 2.38 4.92 -4.31
CA THR A 87 3.61 4.85 -3.50
C THR A 87 3.70 3.56 -2.67
N HIS A 88 2.56 2.97 -2.28
CA HIS A 88 2.51 1.68 -1.59
C HIS A 88 3.02 0.55 -2.48
N ALA A 89 2.63 0.55 -3.76
CA ALA A 89 3.10 -0.44 -4.73
C ALA A 89 4.58 -0.25 -5.06
N ILE A 90 5.05 1.01 -5.12
CA ILE A 90 6.47 1.34 -5.31
C ILE A 90 7.29 0.80 -4.13
N ALA A 91 6.87 1.05 -2.88
CA ALA A 91 7.57 0.55 -1.70
C ALA A 91 7.63 -0.98 -1.69
N ALA A 92 6.52 -1.66 -1.99
CA ALA A 92 6.50 -3.12 -2.12
C ALA A 92 7.43 -3.63 -3.24
N ALA A 93 7.46 -2.96 -4.39
CA ALA A 93 8.34 -3.30 -5.50
C ALA A 93 9.82 -3.18 -5.12
N ILE A 94 10.18 -2.11 -4.39
CA ILE A 94 11.56 -1.91 -3.91
C ILE A 94 11.93 -3.00 -2.89
N ARG A 95 11.05 -3.38 -1.96
CA ARG A 95 11.29 -4.50 -1.03
C ARG A 95 11.56 -5.80 -1.77
N GLU A 96 10.70 -6.16 -2.72
CA GLU A 96 10.85 -7.39 -3.52
C GLU A 96 12.16 -7.37 -4.34
N ALA A 97 12.51 -6.22 -4.93
CA ALA A 97 13.76 -6.06 -5.67
C ALA A 97 15.00 -6.20 -4.77
N LEU A 98 14.95 -5.68 -3.54
CA LEU A 98 16.02 -5.84 -2.55
C LEU A 98 16.15 -7.31 -2.09
N GLU A 99 15.03 -8.01 -1.92
CA GLU A 99 15.03 -9.42 -1.59
C GLU A 99 15.61 -10.28 -2.73
N CYS A 100 15.21 -10.00 -3.97
CA CYS A 100 15.79 -10.62 -5.17
C CYS A 100 17.31 -10.41 -5.25
N LYS A 101 17.78 -9.19 -4.93
CA LYS A 101 19.21 -8.89 -4.84
C LYS A 101 19.91 -9.71 -3.75
N ARG A 102 19.26 -9.93 -2.61
CA ARG A 102 19.80 -10.72 -1.49
C ARG A 102 19.87 -12.21 -1.80
N THR A 103 18.85 -12.75 -2.49
CA THR A 103 18.79 -14.17 -2.87
C THR A 103 19.55 -14.48 -4.16
N GLY A 104 19.86 -13.47 -4.96
CA GLY A 104 20.44 -13.63 -6.30
C GLY A 104 19.44 -14.09 -7.35
N GLU A 105 18.14 -14.05 -7.04
CA GLU A 105 17.08 -14.46 -7.95
C GLU A 105 16.73 -13.32 -8.91
N GLU A 106 16.72 -13.61 -10.22
CA GLU A 106 16.30 -12.65 -11.23
C GLU A 106 14.80 -12.78 -11.48
N LYS A 107 14.04 -11.73 -11.12
CA LYS A 107 12.59 -11.62 -11.35
C LYS A 107 12.23 -10.37 -12.14
N VAL A 108 11.12 -10.45 -12.87
CA VAL A 108 10.47 -9.27 -13.45
C VAL A 108 9.34 -8.85 -12.54
N ILE A 109 9.35 -7.58 -12.14
CA ILE A 109 8.39 -7.03 -11.19
C ILE A 109 7.47 -6.05 -11.93
N LEU A 110 6.16 -6.35 -12.04
CA LEU A 110 5.16 -5.41 -12.55
C LEU A 110 4.34 -4.83 -11.41
N MET A 111 4.32 -3.50 -11.33
CA MET A 111 3.40 -2.75 -10.47
C MET A 111 2.51 -1.83 -11.29
N ALA A 112 1.34 -1.52 -10.73
CA ALA A 112 0.43 -0.55 -11.33
C ALA A 112 0.73 0.86 -10.82
N MET A 113 0.96 1.81 -11.74
CA MET A 113 1.05 3.24 -11.46
C MET A 113 -0.29 3.90 -11.80
N CYS A 114 -1.18 4.07 -10.83
CA CYS A 114 -2.55 4.55 -11.10
C CYS A 114 -2.67 6.07 -11.28
N GLY A 115 -1.65 6.86 -10.92
CA GLY A 115 -1.74 8.31 -10.98
C GLY A 115 -0.43 9.02 -10.69
N HIS A 116 -0.41 10.31 -11.03
CA HIS A 116 0.70 11.23 -10.77
C HIS A 116 0.38 12.18 -9.60
N GLY A 117 1.39 12.60 -8.86
CA GLY A 117 1.25 13.39 -7.64
C GLY A 117 1.32 14.90 -7.83
N HIS A 118 1.19 15.42 -9.05
CA HIS A 118 1.26 16.86 -9.33
C HIS A 118 0.26 17.70 -8.52
N PHE A 119 -0.88 17.12 -8.14
CA PHE A 119 -1.90 17.79 -7.32
C PHE A 119 -1.84 17.39 -5.84
N ASP A 120 -0.93 16.49 -5.47
CA ASP A 120 -0.76 15.96 -4.11
C ASP A 120 0.53 16.46 -3.45
N LEU A 121 1.10 17.55 -3.96
CA LEU A 121 2.36 18.12 -3.46
C LEU A 121 2.29 18.52 -1.98
N ALA A 122 1.11 18.86 -1.46
CA ALA A 122 0.91 19.13 -0.04
C ALA A 122 1.20 17.90 0.85
N ALA A 123 0.96 16.68 0.35
CA ALA A 123 1.30 15.45 1.05
C ALA A 123 2.81 15.22 1.08
N TYR A 124 3.48 15.46 -0.06
CA TYR A 124 4.94 15.43 -0.14
C TYR A 124 5.61 16.47 0.76
N GLU A 125 5.05 17.68 0.82
CA GLU A 125 5.54 18.73 1.69
C GLU A 125 5.49 18.31 3.17
N LYS A 126 4.37 17.73 3.62
CA LYS A 126 4.24 17.19 4.98
C LYS A 126 5.31 16.13 5.29
N TYR A 127 5.57 15.23 4.35
CA TYR A 127 6.63 14.24 4.50
C TYR A 127 8.01 14.91 4.61
N LEU A 128 8.33 15.84 3.69
CA LEU A 128 9.62 16.53 3.66
C LEU A 128 9.89 17.40 4.88
N ARG A 129 8.84 17.94 5.51
CA ARG A 129 8.92 18.68 6.77
C ARG A 129 9.09 17.78 8.00
N GLY A 130 8.88 16.47 7.85
CA GLY A 130 8.90 15.53 8.98
C GLY A 130 7.60 15.52 9.81
N ASP A 131 6.53 16.12 9.30
CA ASP A 131 5.23 16.21 9.99
C ASP A 131 4.39 14.93 9.83
N MET A 132 4.85 13.97 9.03
CA MET A 132 4.18 12.70 8.76
C MET A 132 4.48 11.69 9.88
N VAL A 133 3.43 11.19 10.53
CA VAL A 133 3.53 10.26 11.65
C VAL A 133 2.78 8.98 11.32
N ASP A 134 3.43 7.84 11.45
CA ASP A 134 2.76 6.54 11.38
C ASP A 134 1.95 6.31 12.65
N LEU A 135 0.65 6.11 12.50
CA LEU A 135 -0.25 5.88 13.62
C LEU A 135 -0.30 4.38 13.92
N SER A 136 0.08 3.99 15.13
CA SER A 136 -0.18 2.65 15.65
C SER A 136 -1.55 2.63 16.33
N HIS A 137 -2.42 1.69 15.94
CA HIS A 137 -3.67 1.44 16.65
C HIS A 137 -3.43 0.39 17.75
N PRO A 138 -3.56 0.72 19.04
CA PRO A 138 -3.46 -0.27 20.11
C PRO A 138 -4.63 -1.27 20.00
N ALA A 139 -4.32 -2.56 20.22
CA ALA A 139 -5.25 -3.68 20.04
C ALA A 139 -6.58 -3.48 20.78
N ASP A 140 -6.53 -2.94 22.00
CA ASP A 140 -7.71 -2.72 22.84
C ASP A 140 -8.75 -1.78 22.19
N LYS A 141 -8.29 -0.72 21.51
CA LYS A 141 -9.17 0.23 20.81
C LYS A 141 -9.75 -0.37 19.54
N LEU A 142 -9.00 -1.28 18.91
CA LEU A 142 -9.45 -2.01 17.75
C LEU A 142 -10.59 -2.97 18.13
N GLU A 143 -10.38 -3.79 19.15
CA GLU A 143 -11.40 -4.74 19.62
C GLU A 143 -12.69 -4.03 20.06
N ALA A 144 -12.57 -2.92 20.79
CA ALA A 144 -13.72 -2.11 21.18
C ALA A 144 -14.50 -1.58 19.98
N SER A 145 -13.80 -1.18 18.91
CA SER A 145 -14.42 -0.67 17.69
C SER A 145 -15.10 -1.79 16.89
N LEU A 146 -14.47 -2.97 16.81
CA LEU A 146 -15.04 -4.14 16.14
C LEU A 146 -16.28 -4.69 16.85
N ALA A 147 -16.30 -4.64 18.19
CA ALA A 147 -17.47 -5.05 18.98
C ALA A 147 -18.73 -4.22 18.69
N ALA A 148 -18.57 -2.98 18.22
CA ALA A 148 -19.67 -2.09 17.86
C ALA A 148 -20.19 -2.30 16.42
N VAL A 149 -19.51 -3.10 15.60
CA VAL A 149 -19.93 -3.36 14.21
C VAL A 149 -21.07 -4.39 14.20
N PRO A 150 -22.19 -4.13 13.49
CA PRO A 150 -23.27 -5.10 13.33
C PRO A 150 -22.75 -6.42 12.73
N LYS A 151 -23.13 -7.54 13.32
CA LYS A 151 -22.85 -8.87 12.75
C LYS A 151 -23.81 -9.09 11.58
N VAL A 152 -23.25 -9.22 10.38
CA VAL A 152 -23.96 -9.56 9.14
C VAL A 152 -23.77 -11.03 8.86
#